data_AF-A0A0P9D120-F1
#
_entry.id   AF-A0A0P9D120-F1
#
_cell.length_a   1.000
_cell.length_b   1.000
_cell.length_c   1.000
_cell.angle_alpha   90.00
_cell.angle_beta   90.00
_cell.angle_gamma   90.00
#
_symmetry.space_group_name_H-M   'P 1'
#
loop_
_entity.id
_entity.type
_entity.pdbx_description
1 polymer ?
#
loop_
_entity_poly.entity_id
_entity_poly.type
_entity_poly.pdbx_seq_one_letter_code
_entity_poly.pdbx_strand_id
1 'polypeptide(L)'
;MTLPERADVLISEMVGSEPTGDFVLEVMRDARKRLLKPGAKIVPGKVKVFGLPLMVPRAELNQHIFTTEQAQRWHEWYGFDFGPLGAGDYNALNGTMQSVRPYAARDWPSLSEPVLLTEWELMDIQELMIDVSVPVTATADGYLNGLLVYFEVEMGPGSSFSLHPARVAHDSFRYTPLWIVDEPRMLHTGEQFTLSYRYRVPNTRAGVSLKRE
;
A
#
# COMPACT_ATOMS: atom_id res chain seq x y z
N MET A 1 -24.64 -13.23 12.66
CA MET A 1 -25.53 -13.01 11.50
C MET A 1 -25.80 -14.33 10.81
N THR A 2 -27.06 -14.58 10.45
CA THR A 2 -27.53 -15.76 9.70
C THR A 2 -28.41 -15.29 8.55
N LEU A 3 -28.31 -15.94 7.39
CA LEU A 3 -29.19 -15.67 6.25
C LEU A 3 -30.34 -16.69 6.23
N PRO A 4 -31.52 -16.33 5.69
CA PRO A 4 -32.62 -17.29 5.49
C PRO A 4 -32.21 -18.48 4.61
N GLU A 5 -31.32 -18.25 3.65
CA GLU A 5 -30.66 -19.27 2.84
C GLU A 5 -29.22 -18.86 2.51
N ARG A 6 -28.37 -19.80 2.11
CA ARG A 6 -27.02 -19.48 1.63
C ARG A 6 -27.09 -18.77 0.28
N ALA A 7 -26.23 -17.79 0.04
CA ALA A 7 -26.21 -17.00 -1.19
C ALA A 7 -25.44 -17.68 -2.32
N ASP A 8 -25.88 -17.42 -3.55
CA ASP A 8 -25.19 -17.82 -4.79
C ASP A 8 -24.11 -16.80 -5.21
N VAL A 9 -24.22 -15.55 -4.74
CA VAL A 9 -23.27 -14.47 -5.04
C VAL A 9 -23.01 -13.62 -3.81
N LEU A 10 -21.73 -13.33 -3.55
CA LEU A 10 -21.28 -12.31 -2.60
C LEU A 10 -20.76 -11.11 -3.38
N ILE A 11 -21.33 -9.93 -3.15
CA ILE A 11 -20.83 -8.67 -3.70
C ILE A 11 -20.35 -7.83 -2.52
N SER A 12 -19.12 -7.32 -2.60
CA SER A 12 -18.52 -6.57 -1.50
C SER A 12 -17.51 -5.54 -1.97
N GLU A 13 -17.54 -4.37 -1.32
CA GLU A 13 -16.62 -3.26 -1.50
C GLU A 13 -15.66 -3.20 -0.28
N MET A 14 -15.16 -4.34 0.15
CA MET A 14 -14.31 -4.42 1.36
C MET A 14 -12.83 -4.20 1.11
N VAL A 15 -12.38 -4.19 -0.15
CA VAL A 15 -10.98 -3.88 -0.45
C VAL A 15 -10.80 -2.37 -0.32
N GLY A 16 -10.47 -1.93 0.89
CA GLY A 16 -10.27 -0.54 1.24
C GLY A 16 -8.98 0.04 0.66
N SER A 17 -8.54 1.18 1.21
CA SER A 17 -7.32 1.85 0.76
C SER A 17 -6.08 0.98 0.97
N GLU A 18 -5.96 0.37 2.15
CA GLU A 18 -4.98 -0.69 2.41
C GLU A 18 -5.55 -2.04 1.95
N PRO A 19 -4.90 -2.76 1.01
CA PRO A 19 -5.49 -3.97 0.41
C PRO A 19 -5.80 -5.10 1.39
N THR A 20 -5.07 -5.18 2.51
CA THR A 20 -5.30 -6.14 3.60
C THR A 20 -5.99 -5.50 4.82
N GLY A 21 -6.38 -4.23 4.71
CA GLY A 21 -7.14 -3.53 5.74
C GLY A 21 -8.48 -4.20 6.03
N ASP A 22 -9.10 -3.80 7.14
CA ASP A 22 -10.44 -4.24 7.55
C ASP A 22 -10.64 -5.76 7.62
N PHE A 23 -9.54 -6.52 7.76
CA PHE A 23 -9.54 -7.99 7.82
C PHE A 23 -10.23 -8.62 6.60
N VAL A 24 -10.03 -8.06 5.41
CA VAL A 24 -10.74 -8.52 4.19
C VAL A 24 -10.56 -10.01 3.94
N LEU A 25 -9.35 -10.56 4.12
CA LEU A 25 -9.10 -11.98 3.87
C LEU A 25 -9.86 -12.87 4.85
N GLU A 26 -9.89 -12.48 6.12
CA GLU A 26 -10.60 -13.17 7.19
C GLU A 26 -12.11 -13.15 6.97
N VAL A 27 -12.65 -11.97 6.68
CA VAL A 27 -14.09 -11.77 6.50
C VAL A 27 -14.57 -12.51 5.25
N MET A 28 -13.84 -12.44 4.13
CA MET A 28 -14.19 -13.17 2.91
C MET A 28 -14.16 -14.68 3.13
N ARG A 29 -13.12 -15.20 3.78
CA ARG A 29 -12.99 -16.63 4.09
C ARG A 29 -14.12 -17.14 4.99
N ASP A 30 -14.47 -16.35 6.00
CA ASP A 30 -15.54 -16.68 6.93
C ASP A 30 -16.94 -16.58 6.29
N ALA A 31 -17.19 -15.54 5.50
CA ALA A 31 -18.41 -15.38 4.71
C ALA A 31 -18.60 -16.54 3.72
N ARG A 32 -17.55 -16.91 2.98
CA ARG A 32 -17.55 -18.09 2.11
C ARG A 32 -17.99 -19.35 2.85
N LYS A 33 -17.42 -19.61 4.03
CA LYS A 33 -17.71 -20.82 4.82
C LYS A 33 -19.16 -20.87 5.30
N ARG A 34 -19.66 -19.75 5.83
CA ARG A 34 -20.95 -19.72 6.56
C ARG A 34 -22.13 -19.30 5.71
N LEU A 35 -21.92 -18.45 4.71
CA LEU A 35 -22.99 -17.72 4.02
C LEU A 35 -23.17 -18.15 2.56
N LEU A 36 -22.19 -18.79 1.93
CA LEU A 36 -22.23 -19.10 0.49
C LEU A 36 -22.53 -20.57 0.18
N LYS A 37 -23.24 -20.80 -0.91
CA LYS A 37 -23.46 -22.14 -1.50
C LYS A 37 -22.15 -22.64 -2.14
N PRO A 38 -21.95 -23.97 -2.28
CA PRO A 38 -20.90 -24.51 -3.14
C PRO A 38 -21.05 -23.95 -4.56
N GLY A 39 -19.95 -23.50 -5.17
CA GLY A 39 -19.97 -22.89 -6.51
C GLY A 39 -20.48 -21.44 -6.58
N ALA A 40 -20.75 -20.81 -5.44
CA ALA A 40 -21.07 -19.39 -5.39
C ALA A 40 -19.94 -18.53 -5.96
N LYS A 41 -20.29 -17.33 -6.45
CA LYS A 41 -19.34 -16.34 -6.96
C LYS A 41 -19.09 -15.24 -5.95
N ILE A 42 -17.88 -14.68 -5.96
CA ILE A 42 -17.53 -13.48 -5.21
C ILE A 42 -17.17 -12.37 -6.21
N VAL A 43 -17.66 -11.15 -5.96
CA VAL A 43 -17.36 -9.95 -6.73
C VAL A 43 -16.82 -8.88 -5.76
N PRO A 44 -15.58 -8.40 -5.94
CA PRO A 44 -14.61 -8.84 -6.96
C PRO A 44 -14.16 -10.30 -6.76
N GLY A 45 -13.79 -10.98 -7.84
CA GLY A 45 -13.36 -12.39 -7.79
C GLY A 45 -11.88 -12.54 -7.43
N LYS A 46 -11.05 -11.62 -7.96
CA LYS A 46 -9.60 -11.60 -7.79
C LYS A 46 -9.12 -10.23 -7.34
N VAL A 47 -8.09 -10.21 -6.50
CA VAL A 47 -7.37 -9.01 -6.07
C VAL A 47 -5.88 -9.23 -6.29
N LYS A 48 -5.20 -8.25 -6.87
CA LYS A 48 -3.74 -8.19 -7.01
C LYS A 48 -3.22 -6.98 -6.25
N VAL A 49 -2.16 -7.16 -5.48
CA VAL A 49 -1.52 -6.09 -4.72
C VAL A 49 -0.16 -5.80 -5.30
N PHE A 50 0.10 -4.52 -5.55
CA PHE A 50 1.32 -4.03 -6.15
C PHE A 50 2.05 -3.07 -5.23
N GLY A 51 3.37 -3.10 -5.28
CA GLY A 51 4.25 -2.06 -4.76
C GLY A 51 4.86 -1.26 -5.89
N LEU A 52 4.82 0.06 -5.82
CA LEU A 52 5.46 0.97 -6.76
C LEU A 52 6.52 1.80 -6.03
N PRO A 53 7.82 1.50 -6.24
CA PRO A 53 8.93 2.27 -5.68
C PRO A 53 8.97 3.67 -6.27
N LEU A 54 8.93 4.70 -5.42
CA LEU A 54 8.83 6.09 -5.83
C LEU A 54 9.92 6.95 -5.20
N MET A 55 10.28 8.00 -5.93
CA MET A 55 10.86 9.21 -5.35
C MET A 55 9.72 10.18 -5.01
N VAL A 56 9.27 10.14 -3.76
CA VAL A 56 8.26 11.03 -3.21
C VAL A 56 8.83 12.46 -3.12
N PRO A 57 8.14 13.47 -3.69
CA PRO A 57 8.57 14.85 -3.62
C PRO A 57 8.66 15.35 -2.18
N ARG A 58 9.65 16.21 -1.91
CA ARG A 58 9.86 16.78 -0.58
C ARG A 58 8.66 17.58 -0.07
N ALA A 59 7.94 18.24 -0.99
CA ALA A 59 6.72 18.98 -0.65
C ALA A 59 5.60 18.06 -0.13
N GLU A 60 5.50 16.84 -0.65
CA GLU A 60 4.53 15.84 -0.18
C GLU A 60 4.97 15.26 1.15
N LEU A 61 6.25 14.90 1.30
CA LEU A 61 6.79 14.46 2.58
C LEU A 61 6.49 15.47 3.70
N ASN A 62 6.74 16.76 3.45
CA ASN A 62 6.53 17.81 4.43
C ASN A 62 5.09 17.95 4.93
N GLN A 63 4.07 17.49 4.19
CA GLN A 63 2.68 17.49 4.65
C GLN A 63 2.42 16.43 5.74
N HIS A 64 3.27 15.41 5.80
CA HIS A 64 3.08 14.24 6.63
C HIS A 64 4.14 14.09 7.73
N ILE A 65 5.25 14.85 7.62
CA ILE A 65 6.42 14.70 8.48
C ILE A 65 6.91 16.03 9.07
N PHE A 66 7.43 16.00 10.29
CA PHE A 66 8.02 17.16 10.96
C PHE A 66 9.50 17.29 10.63
N THR A 67 9.88 17.94 9.52
CA THR A 67 11.31 18.10 9.23
C THR A 67 11.97 19.18 10.10
N THR A 68 13.28 19.06 10.37
CA THR A 68 14.07 20.10 11.05
C THR A 68 13.93 21.46 10.35
N GLU A 69 13.87 21.46 9.02
CA GLU A 69 13.65 22.67 8.22
C GLU A 69 12.27 23.29 8.49
N GLN A 70 11.21 22.48 8.59
CA GLN A 70 9.89 22.98 8.95
C GLN A 70 9.84 23.50 10.39
N ALA A 71 10.46 22.80 11.33
CA ALA A 71 10.56 23.25 12.71
C ALA A 71 11.28 24.61 12.81
N GLN A 72 12.39 24.79 12.07
CA GLN A 72 13.08 26.07 11.98
C GLN A 72 12.19 27.16 11.36
N ARG A 73 11.52 26.85 10.25
CA ARG A 73 10.61 27.80 9.59
C ARG A 73 9.47 28.25 10.50
N TRP A 74 8.88 27.34 11.28
CA TRP A 74 7.85 27.69 12.25
C TRP A 74 8.41 28.46 13.45
N HIS A 75 9.64 28.17 13.85
CA HIS A 75 10.34 28.96 14.86
C HIS A 75 10.49 30.41 14.40
N GLU A 76 10.92 30.64 13.16
CA GLU A 76 11.03 31.98 12.58
C GLU A 76 9.67 32.70 12.49
N TRP A 77 8.58 31.98 12.25
CA TRP A 77 7.24 32.56 12.13
C TRP A 77 6.56 32.87 13.46
N TYR A 78 6.72 31.99 14.44
CA TYR A 78 5.91 32.02 15.65
C TYR A 78 6.73 32.26 16.92
N GLY A 79 8.06 32.24 16.84
CA GLY A 79 8.96 32.45 17.98
C GLY A 79 9.00 31.30 19.00
N PHE A 80 8.33 30.18 18.73
CA PHE A 80 8.34 28.98 19.58
C PHE A 80 9.40 27.99 19.10
N ASP A 81 10.06 27.29 20.01
CA ASP A 81 10.95 26.19 19.65
C ASP A 81 10.15 24.94 19.28
N PHE A 82 10.10 24.63 17.99
CA PHE A 82 9.50 23.41 17.45
C PHE A 82 10.55 22.31 17.22
N GLY A 83 11.82 22.55 17.55
CA GLY A 83 12.91 21.57 17.45
C GLY A 83 12.58 20.21 18.04
N PRO A 84 11.92 20.11 19.22
CA PRO A 84 11.51 18.82 19.80
C PRO A 84 10.50 18.01 18.96
N LEU A 85 9.72 18.65 18.06
CA LEU A 85 8.85 17.91 17.13
C LEU A 85 9.66 17.23 16.01
N GLY A 86 10.78 17.84 15.64
CA GLY A 86 11.73 17.26 14.69
C GLY A 86 12.78 16.35 15.34
N ALA A 87 13.01 16.50 16.64
CA ALA A 87 14.03 15.80 17.41
C ALA A 87 13.41 14.66 18.23
N GLY A 88 13.50 13.44 17.70
CA GLY A 88 13.18 12.20 18.42
C GLY A 88 12.70 11.08 17.50
N ASP A 89 12.50 9.89 18.08
CA ASP A 89 11.81 8.75 17.44
C ASP A 89 10.37 9.10 16.99
N TYR A 90 9.82 10.24 17.41
CA TYR A 90 8.55 10.78 16.89
C TYR A 90 8.62 11.19 15.42
N ASN A 91 9.83 11.42 14.91
CA ASN A 91 10.15 11.66 13.51
C ASN A 91 10.58 10.39 12.77
N ALA A 92 10.59 9.23 13.44
CA ALA A 92 10.83 7.93 12.81
C ALA A 92 9.58 7.52 12.03
N LEU A 93 9.31 8.26 10.95
CA LEU A 93 8.34 7.89 9.92
C LEU A 93 8.86 6.77 9.02
N ASN A 94 10.09 6.33 9.27
CA ASN A 94 10.62 5.02 8.95
C ASN A 94 9.56 3.96 9.29
N GLY A 95 8.87 3.48 8.25
CA GLY A 95 7.88 2.41 8.37
C GLY A 95 6.50 2.92 8.75
N THR A 96 6.24 4.22 8.56
CA THR A 96 4.90 4.78 8.67
C THR A 96 4.16 4.76 7.35
N MET A 97 2.89 4.42 7.45
CA MET A 97 1.95 4.40 6.36
C MET A 97 1.17 5.72 6.34
N GLN A 98 1.29 6.45 5.23
CA GLN A 98 0.48 7.63 4.94
C GLN A 98 -0.63 7.26 3.97
N SER A 99 -1.76 7.96 4.03
CA SER A 99 -2.82 7.83 3.04
C SER A 99 -2.72 8.95 2.03
N VAL A 100 -2.45 8.61 0.77
CA VAL A 100 -2.37 9.58 -0.33
C VAL A 100 -3.39 9.26 -1.40
N ARG A 101 -3.80 10.26 -2.18
CA ARG A 101 -4.62 10.02 -3.36
C ARG A 101 -3.71 9.41 -4.45
N PRO A 102 -4.08 8.28 -5.07
CA PRO A 102 -3.22 7.67 -6.08
C PRO A 102 -2.98 8.60 -7.28
N TYR A 103 -3.95 9.46 -7.62
CA TYR A 103 -3.77 10.48 -8.66
C TYR A 103 -2.63 11.46 -8.34
N ALA A 104 -2.45 11.85 -7.07
CA ALA A 104 -1.39 12.78 -6.68
C ALA A 104 0.02 12.20 -6.93
N ALA A 105 0.15 10.88 -6.91
CA ALA A 105 1.41 10.18 -7.17
C ALA A 105 1.71 9.97 -8.66
N ARG A 106 0.85 10.44 -9.58
CA ARG A 106 0.99 10.22 -11.03
C ARG A 106 2.30 10.78 -11.59
N ASP A 107 2.71 11.94 -11.10
CA ASP A 107 3.88 12.66 -11.60
C ASP A 107 5.12 12.43 -10.73
N TRP A 108 5.03 11.54 -9.73
CA TRP A 108 6.18 11.18 -8.91
C TRP A 108 7.04 10.17 -9.66
N PRO A 109 8.37 10.35 -9.73
CA PRO A 109 9.23 9.42 -10.46
C PRO A 109 9.20 8.01 -9.87
N SER A 110 8.83 7.04 -10.70
CA SER A 110 8.94 5.61 -10.37
C SER A 110 10.35 5.09 -10.63
N LEU A 111 10.86 4.28 -9.71
CA LEU A 111 12.21 3.72 -9.79
C LEU A 111 12.21 2.27 -10.29
N SER A 112 11.03 1.67 -10.50
CA SER A 112 10.84 0.42 -11.20
C SER A 112 9.43 0.37 -11.83
N GLU A 113 9.17 -0.65 -12.63
CA GLU A 113 7.80 -1.08 -12.94
C GLU A 113 7.06 -1.51 -11.66
N PRO A 114 5.71 -1.49 -11.64
CA PRO A 114 4.95 -2.01 -10.52
C PRO A 114 5.27 -3.47 -10.22
N VAL A 115 5.52 -3.77 -8.95
CA VAL A 115 5.93 -5.09 -8.48
C VAL A 115 4.72 -5.81 -7.90
N LEU A 116 4.33 -6.95 -8.47
CA LEU A 116 3.28 -7.79 -7.89
C LEU A 116 3.78 -8.38 -6.57
N LEU A 117 3.19 -7.96 -5.45
CA LEU A 117 3.55 -8.43 -4.12
C LEU A 117 2.79 -9.70 -3.79
N THR A 118 1.48 -9.73 -4.04
CA THR A 118 0.62 -10.87 -3.75
C THR A 118 -0.68 -10.80 -4.56
N GLU A 119 -1.34 -11.92 -4.71
CA GLU A 119 -2.66 -12.00 -5.32
C GLU A 119 -3.54 -13.03 -4.62
N TRP A 120 -4.86 -12.79 -4.65
CA TRP A 120 -5.84 -13.69 -4.04
C TRP A 120 -7.00 -13.92 -4.99
N GLU A 121 -7.35 -15.19 -5.18
CA GLU A 121 -8.68 -15.59 -5.59
C GLU A 121 -9.57 -15.56 -4.33
N LEU A 122 -10.51 -14.63 -4.23
CA LEU A 122 -11.28 -14.45 -3.00
C LEU A 122 -12.13 -15.67 -2.65
N MET A 123 -12.48 -16.48 -3.65
CA MET A 123 -13.18 -17.75 -3.44
C MET A 123 -12.28 -18.85 -2.86
N ASP A 124 -10.95 -18.72 -2.96
CA ASP A 124 -9.97 -19.74 -2.55
C ASP A 124 -8.91 -19.22 -1.57
N ILE A 125 -9.28 -18.30 -0.68
CA ILE A 125 -8.39 -17.85 0.38
C ILE A 125 -8.09 -19.01 1.33
N GLN A 126 -6.83 -19.45 1.33
CA GLN A 126 -6.28 -20.46 2.24
C GLN A 126 -5.41 -19.81 3.32
N GLU A 127 -4.48 -18.97 2.90
CA GLU A 127 -3.53 -18.29 3.78
C GLU A 127 -4.05 -16.92 4.20
N LEU A 128 -3.85 -16.58 5.48
CA LEU A 128 -4.16 -15.26 6.05
C LEU A 128 -2.91 -14.50 6.48
N MET A 129 -1.75 -15.12 6.33
CA MET A 129 -0.46 -14.52 6.61
C MET A 129 0.23 -14.30 5.29
N ILE A 130 0.89 -13.16 5.14
CA ILE A 130 1.65 -12.84 3.94
C ILE A 130 3.05 -12.49 4.43
N ASP A 131 4.05 -13.18 3.88
CA ASP A 131 5.45 -12.84 4.04
C ASP A 131 6.14 -13.12 2.71
N VAL A 132 6.14 -12.10 1.85
CA VAL A 132 6.71 -12.17 0.51
C VAL A 132 7.90 -11.25 0.43
N SER A 133 8.90 -11.65 -0.35
CA SER A 133 10.05 -10.83 -0.72
C SER A 133 10.33 -11.04 -2.20
N VAL A 134 10.34 -9.95 -2.94
CA VAL A 134 10.45 -9.95 -4.40
C VAL A 134 11.70 -9.15 -4.79
N PRO A 135 12.64 -9.74 -5.55
CA PRO A 135 13.77 -9.00 -6.11
C PRO A 135 13.28 -8.05 -7.22
N VAL A 136 13.84 -6.86 -7.25
CA VAL A 136 13.46 -5.77 -8.15
C VAL A 136 14.72 -5.16 -8.74
N THR A 137 14.67 -4.84 -10.04
CA THR A 137 15.72 -4.08 -10.71
C THR A 137 15.25 -2.65 -10.90
N ALA A 138 16.07 -1.69 -10.47
CA ALA A 138 15.80 -0.28 -10.69
C ALA A 138 15.84 0.05 -12.20
N THR A 139 14.81 0.71 -12.71
CA THR A 139 14.70 1.12 -14.12
C THR A 139 15.10 2.58 -14.33
N ALA A 140 15.36 3.30 -13.25
CA ALA A 140 15.76 4.70 -13.27
C ALA A 140 16.64 5.02 -12.08
N ASP A 141 17.51 6.01 -12.25
CA ASP A 141 18.27 6.62 -11.17
C ASP A 141 17.35 7.48 -10.29
N GLY A 142 17.52 7.40 -8.98
CA GLY A 142 16.79 8.28 -8.08
C GLY A 142 16.81 7.88 -6.62
N TYR A 143 16.30 8.77 -5.77
CA TYR A 143 16.28 8.57 -4.34
C TYR A 143 15.01 7.84 -3.92
N LEU A 144 15.12 6.53 -3.65
CA LEU A 144 14.02 5.72 -3.16
C LEU A 144 13.72 6.09 -1.72
N ASN A 145 12.62 6.82 -1.52
CA ASN A 145 12.16 7.26 -0.20
C ASN A 145 10.71 6.87 0.10
N GLY A 146 9.99 6.27 -0.86
CA GLY A 146 8.63 5.80 -0.65
C GLY A 146 8.26 4.58 -1.47
N LEU A 147 7.31 3.80 -0.94
CA LEU A 147 6.67 2.69 -1.63
C LEU A 147 5.16 2.89 -1.61
N LEU A 148 4.58 3.16 -2.78
CA LEU A 148 3.14 3.22 -2.93
C LEU A 148 2.59 1.81 -3.09
N VAL A 149 1.76 1.37 -2.15
CA VAL A 149 1.09 0.08 -2.25
C VAL A 149 -0.34 0.32 -2.72
N TYR A 150 -0.75 -0.37 -3.77
CA TYR A 150 -2.09 -0.25 -4.35
C TYR A 150 -2.59 -1.62 -4.81
N PHE A 151 -3.85 -1.69 -5.26
CA PHE A 151 -4.42 -2.93 -5.77
C PHE A 151 -5.11 -2.76 -7.13
N GLU A 152 -5.28 -3.91 -7.78
CA GLU A 152 -6.21 -4.09 -8.89
C GLU A 152 -7.19 -5.21 -8.56
N VAL A 153 -8.45 -5.06 -8.95
CA VAL A 153 -9.48 -6.09 -8.77
C VAL A 153 -10.11 -6.49 -10.09
N GLU A 154 -10.48 -7.76 -10.22
CA GLU A 154 -11.27 -8.29 -11.32
C GLU A 154 -12.71 -8.52 -10.84
N MET A 155 -13.67 -7.85 -11.47
CA MET A 155 -15.10 -7.95 -11.13
C MET A 155 -15.86 -8.95 -12.01
N GLY A 156 -15.21 -9.43 -13.07
CA GLY A 156 -15.74 -10.39 -14.04
C GLY A 156 -15.06 -10.25 -15.40
N PRO A 157 -15.47 -11.03 -16.41
CA PRO A 157 -14.85 -11.01 -17.73
C PRO A 157 -14.80 -9.59 -18.33
N GLY A 158 -13.59 -9.08 -18.57
CA GLY A 158 -13.36 -7.76 -19.16
C GLY A 158 -13.64 -6.57 -18.24
N SER A 159 -13.93 -6.79 -16.95
CA SER A 159 -14.23 -5.74 -15.98
C SER A 159 -13.21 -5.75 -14.84
N SER A 160 -12.39 -4.71 -14.77
CA SER A 160 -11.40 -4.52 -13.71
C SER A 160 -11.37 -3.09 -13.21
N PHE A 161 -10.82 -2.92 -12.02
CA PHE A 161 -10.59 -1.62 -11.40
C PHE A 161 -9.16 -1.58 -10.86
N SER A 162 -8.46 -0.47 -11.07
CA SER A 162 -7.06 -0.29 -10.70
C SER A 162 -6.87 1.05 -10.00
N LEU A 163 -6.11 1.04 -8.90
CA LEU A 163 -5.63 2.25 -8.24
C LEU A 163 -4.24 2.69 -8.72
N HIS A 164 -3.73 2.13 -9.83
CA HIS A 164 -2.47 2.58 -10.40
C HIS A 164 -2.52 4.10 -10.68
N PRO A 165 -1.54 4.92 -10.23
CA PRO A 165 -1.56 6.38 -10.38
C PRO A 165 -1.84 6.91 -11.79
N ALA A 166 -1.21 6.30 -12.80
CA ALA A 166 -1.43 6.64 -14.21
C ALA A 166 -2.82 6.26 -14.77
N ARG A 167 -3.54 5.31 -14.15
CA ARG A 167 -4.83 4.78 -14.66
C ARG A 167 -6.04 5.28 -13.89
N VAL A 168 -5.88 5.63 -12.62
CA VAL A 168 -6.99 6.09 -11.78
C VAL A 168 -7.59 7.39 -12.32
N ALA A 169 -8.92 7.55 -12.22
CA ALA A 169 -9.59 8.80 -12.58
C ALA A 169 -9.21 9.95 -11.63
N HIS A 170 -9.22 11.18 -12.13
CA HIS A 170 -8.85 12.38 -11.36
C HIS A 170 -9.81 12.65 -10.19
N ASP A 171 -11.08 12.32 -10.35
CA ASP A 171 -12.15 12.51 -9.37
C ASP A 171 -12.32 11.31 -8.43
N SER A 172 -11.42 10.31 -8.48
CA SER A 172 -11.44 9.20 -7.55
C SER A 172 -11.34 9.68 -6.10
N PHE A 173 -12.27 9.23 -5.28
CA PHE A 173 -12.29 9.49 -3.84
C PHE A 173 -11.37 8.54 -3.06
N ARG A 174 -10.75 7.57 -3.74
CA ARG A 174 -9.94 6.52 -3.11
C ARG A 174 -8.58 7.03 -2.68
N TYR A 175 -8.11 6.44 -1.58
CA TYR A 175 -6.76 6.62 -1.08
C TYR A 175 -5.99 5.31 -1.24
N THR A 176 -4.67 5.41 -1.17
CA THR A 176 -3.79 4.25 -1.21
C THR A 176 -2.64 4.50 -0.23
N PRO A 177 -2.11 3.44 0.42
CA PRO A 177 -1.02 3.58 1.36
C PRO A 177 0.28 3.94 0.66
N LEU A 178 0.91 5.00 1.14
CA LEU A 178 2.30 5.37 0.85
C LEU A 178 3.13 5.04 2.09
N TRP A 179 4.06 4.12 1.94
CA TRP A 179 5.00 3.78 2.99
C TRP A 179 6.28 4.60 2.82
N ILE A 180 6.63 5.39 3.83
CA ILE A 180 7.93 6.05 3.87
C ILE A 180 8.96 5.05 4.38
N VAL A 181 9.99 4.81 3.58
CA VAL A 181 10.94 3.72 3.85
C VAL A 181 11.96 4.13 4.92
N ASP A 182 12.37 3.15 5.73
CA ASP A 182 13.22 3.41 6.90
C ASP A 182 14.62 3.91 6.55
N GLU A 183 15.14 3.39 5.44
CA GLU A 183 16.47 3.72 4.96
C GLU A 183 16.36 4.20 3.52
N PRO A 184 15.96 5.47 3.30
CA PRO A 184 15.93 6.05 1.99
C PRO A 184 17.32 6.02 1.36
N ARG A 185 17.39 5.65 0.08
CA ARG A 185 18.68 5.41 -0.58
C ARG A 185 18.67 5.88 -2.03
N MET A 186 19.84 6.26 -2.51
CA MET A 186 20.05 6.45 -3.94
C MET A 186 20.08 5.07 -4.61
N LEU A 187 19.32 4.92 -5.69
CA LEU A 187 19.39 3.77 -6.59
C LEU A 187 19.96 4.22 -7.94
N HIS A 188 20.68 3.31 -8.58
CA HIS A 188 21.11 3.45 -9.97
C HIS A 188 20.38 2.47 -10.88
N THR A 189 20.17 2.85 -12.13
CA THR A 189 19.57 1.99 -13.14
C THR A 189 20.33 0.67 -13.26
N GLY A 190 19.62 -0.46 -13.16
CA GLY A 190 20.18 -1.80 -13.14
C GLY A 190 20.55 -2.33 -11.76
N GLU A 191 20.53 -1.49 -10.72
CA GLU A 191 20.75 -1.91 -9.33
C GLU A 191 19.60 -2.81 -8.86
N GLN A 192 19.95 -3.87 -8.11
CA GLN A 192 18.98 -4.79 -7.52
C GLN A 192 18.69 -4.45 -6.07
N PHE A 193 17.42 -4.58 -5.69
CA PHE A 193 16.95 -4.44 -4.32
C PHE A 193 15.76 -5.38 -4.07
N THR A 194 15.47 -5.68 -2.81
CA THR A 194 14.34 -6.52 -2.45
C THR A 194 13.21 -5.69 -1.84
N LEU A 195 11.99 -5.89 -2.33
CA LEU A 195 10.76 -5.43 -1.68
C LEU A 195 10.14 -6.57 -0.89
N SER A 196 9.85 -6.34 0.39
CA SER A 196 9.05 -7.25 1.19
C SER A 196 7.67 -6.67 1.48
N TYR A 197 6.65 -7.52 1.51
CA TYR A 197 5.30 -7.19 1.99
C TYR A 197 4.85 -8.21 3.04
N ARG A 198 4.40 -7.71 4.19
CA ARG A 198 4.05 -8.54 5.34
C ARG A 198 2.67 -8.19 5.89
N TYR A 199 1.90 -9.22 6.18
CA TYR A 199 0.62 -9.12 6.86
C TYR A 199 0.50 -10.26 7.88
N ARG A 200 0.20 -9.90 9.13
CA ARG A 200 0.00 -10.83 10.27
C ARG A 200 1.16 -11.77 10.60
N VAL A 201 2.39 -11.42 10.20
CA VAL A 201 3.59 -12.16 10.60
C VAL A 201 3.87 -11.90 12.09
N PRO A 202 3.99 -12.93 12.95
CA PRO A 202 4.26 -12.75 14.36
C PRO A 202 5.53 -11.92 14.60
N ASN A 203 5.50 -11.08 15.63
CA ASN A 203 6.63 -10.22 16.04
C ASN A 203 7.16 -9.28 14.93
N THR A 204 6.36 -9.03 13.88
CA THR A 204 6.73 -8.14 12.78
C THR A 204 5.62 -7.14 12.55
N ARG A 205 5.96 -5.87 12.27
CA ARG A 205 4.96 -4.89 11.85
C ARG A 205 4.42 -5.29 10.48
N ALA A 206 3.10 -5.25 10.31
CA ALA A 206 2.51 -5.32 8.98
C ALA A 206 3.01 -4.12 8.16
N GLY A 207 3.23 -4.34 6.87
CA GLY A 207 3.74 -3.30 5.99
C GLY A 207 4.80 -3.80 5.04
N VAL A 208 5.61 -2.85 4.59
CA VAL A 208 6.62 -3.08 3.57
C VAL A 208 8.00 -2.73 4.09
N SER A 209 9.00 -3.43 3.57
CA SER A 209 10.40 -3.13 3.90
C SER A 209 11.28 -3.29 2.69
N LEU A 210 12.35 -2.52 2.64
CA LEU A 210 13.44 -2.68 1.68
C LEU A 210 14.59 -3.45 2.32
N LYS A 211 15.17 -4.39 1.58
CA LYS A 211 16.44 -5.02 1.96
C LYS A 211 17.43 -4.94 0.80
N ARG A 212 18.71 -4.81 1.15
CA ARG A 212 19.82 -4.99 0.21
C ARG A 212 20.04 -6.49 -0.02
N GLU A 213 20.45 -6.86 -1.22
CA GLU A 213 21.14 -8.14 -1.46
C GLU A 213 22.61 -8.08 -1.02
#